data_AF-A0A257WXC1-F1
#
_entry.id   AF-A0A257WXC1-F1
#
_cell.length_a   1.000
_cell.length_b   1.000
_cell.length_c   1.000
_cell.angle_alpha   90.00
_cell.angle_beta   90.00
_cell.angle_gamma   90.00
#
_symmetry.space_group_name_H-M   'P 1'
#
loop_
_entity.id
_entity.type
_entity.pdbx_description
1 polymer ?
#
loop_
_entity_poly.entity_id
_entity_poly.type
_entity_poly.pdbx_seq_one_letter_code
_entity_poly.pdbx_strand_id
1 'polypeptide(L)'
;MKQPQREALFDVLTLSMYADAHVSLTEERLLESAFIAEGWDSDYPKSLFIEESFARAREMSESDDTMFDYINEKAQSFTTKAVQKEVLGVVKNILKGDGETPEENEFYNLLVQALPKVGK
;
A
#
# COMPACT_ATOMS: atom_id res chain seq x y z
N MET A 1 -10.70 -0.03 9.11
CA MET A 1 -11.04 -0.36 7.70
C MET A 1 -11.98 -1.58 7.56
N LYS A 2 -12.71 -1.71 6.44
CA LYS A 2 -13.42 -2.95 6.02
C LYS A 2 -12.50 -3.85 5.19
N GLN A 3 -12.83 -5.14 5.02
CA GLN A 3 -11.99 -6.11 4.32
C GLN A 3 -11.52 -5.67 2.91
N PRO A 4 -12.37 -5.14 2.00
CA PRO A 4 -11.88 -4.67 0.70
C PRO A 4 -10.89 -3.50 0.79
N GLN A 5 -10.99 -2.69 1.84
CA GLN A 5 -10.05 -1.59 2.10
C GLN A 5 -8.74 -2.12 2.66
N ARG A 6 -8.76 -3.19 3.45
CA ARG A 6 -7.54 -3.87 3.91
C ARG A 6 -6.79 -4.52 2.76
N GLU A 7 -7.52 -5.18 1.86
CA GLU A 7 -6.96 -5.76 0.63
C GLU A 7 -6.31 -4.69 -0.24
N ALA A 8 -7.00 -3.56 -0.48
CA ALA A 8 -6.44 -2.43 -1.21
C ALA A 8 -5.22 -1.82 -0.51
N LEU A 9 -5.23 -1.74 0.83
CA LEU A 9 -4.05 -1.30 1.60
C LEU A 9 -2.89 -2.27 1.41
N PHE A 10 -3.13 -3.58 1.49
CA PHE A 10 -2.08 -4.58 1.32
C PHE A 10 -1.49 -4.54 -0.09
N ASP A 11 -2.32 -4.37 -1.12
CA ASP A 11 -1.87 -4.13 -2.49
C ASP A 11 -0.94 -2.92 -2.58
N VAL A 12 -1.34 -1.78 -2.00
CA VAL A 12 -0.54 -0.55 -1.98
C VAL A 12 0.78 -0.75 -1.22
N LEU A 13 0.76 -1.45 -0.09
CA LEU A 13 1.96 -1.71 0.70
C LEU A 13 2.93 -2.66 -0.01
N THR A 14 2.42 -3.71 -0.67
CA THR A 14 3.28 -4.57 -1.47
C THR A 14 3.83 -3.85 -2.68
N LEU A 15 3.07 -2.93 -3.29
CA LEU A 15 3.54 -2.12 -4.41
C LEU A 15 4.62 -1.13 -3.98
N SER A 16 4.50 -0.52 -2.79
CA SER A 16 5.45 0.50 -2.32
C SER A 16 6.87 -0.05 -2.17
N MET A 17 7.02 -1.35 -1.90
CA MET A 17 8.31 -2.06 -1.86
C MET A 17 9.04 -2.12 -3.20
N TYR A 18 8.34 -1.87 -4.31
CA TYR A 18 8.93 -1.83 -5.64
C TYR A 18 9.24 -0.39 -6.10
N ALA A 19 8.99 0.62 -5.26
CA ALA A 19 9.20 2.03 -5.63
C ALA A 19 10.69 2.36 -5.86
N ASP A 20 11.58 1.87 -5.00
CA ASP A 20 13.03 2.15 -5.06
C ASP A 20 13.87 0.90 -5.44
N ALA A 21 13.20 -0.21 -5.77
CA ALA A 21 13.79 -1.53 -6.03
C ALA A 21 14.68 -2.06 -4.90
N HIS A 22 14.51 -1.56 -3.67
CA HIS A 22 15.19 -2.03 -2.48
C HIS A 22 14.17 -2.34 -1.39
N VAL A 23 14.35 -3.45 -0.69
CA VAL A 23 13.53 -3.78 0.46
C VAL A 23 14.46 -4.15 1.58
N SER A 24 14.42 -3.38 2.65
CA SER A 24 15.19 -3.69 3.84
C SER A 24 14.47 -4.67 4.75
N LEU A 25 15.25 -5.33 5.61
CA LEU A 25 14.72 -6.17 6.68
C LEU A 25 13.86 -5.39 7.68
N THR A 26 13.99 -4.06 7.75
CA THR A 26 13.17 -3.23 8.62
C THR A 26 11.79 -3.03 8.01
N GLU A 27 11.74 -2.68 6.73
CA GLU A 27 10.49 -2.50 5.99
C GLU A 27 9.70 -3.79 5.89
N GLU A 28 10.37 -4.92 5.61
CA GLU A 28 9.74 -6.24 5.59
C GLU A 28 9.06 -6.57 6.94
N ARG A 29 9.74 -6.32 8.06
CA ARG A 29 9.16 -6.53 9.40
C ARG A 29 8.01 -5.57 9.71
N LEU A 30 8.10 -4.32 9.26
CA LEU A 30 7.02 -3.34 9.43
C LEU A 30 5.80 -3.72 8.59
N LEU A 31 6.01 -4.26 7.40
CA LEU A 31 4.96 -4.76 6.53
C LEU A 31 4.24 -5.96 7.15
N GLU A 32 4.99 -6.96 7.63
CA GLU A 32 4.41 -8.11 8.34
C GLU A 32 3.60 -7.65 9.57
N SER A 33 4.14 -6.69 10.32
CA SER A 33 3.47 -6.11 11.48
C SER A 33 2.19 -5.37 11.09
N ALA A 34 2.20 -4.61 9.99
CA ALA A 34 1.03 -3.91 9.47
C ALA A 34 -0.05 -4.92 9.05
N PHE A 35 0.33 -5.99 8.35
CA PHE A 35 -0.60 -7.05 8.00
C PHE A 35 -1.26 -7.65 9.24
N ILE A 36 -0.50 -7.95 10.30
CA ILE A 36 -1.03 -8.49 11.54
C ILE A 36 -1.97 -7.48 12.22
N ALA A 37 -1.56 -6.21 12.32
CA ALA A 37 -2.29 -5.17 13.03
C ALA A 37 -3.64 -4.83 12.39
N GLU A 38 -3.71 -4.79 11.06
CA GLU A 38 -4.94 -4.46 10.33
C GLU A 38 -6.02 -5.55 10.45
N GLY A 39 -5.60 -6.79 10.72
CA GLY A 39 -6.47 -7.96 10.82
C GLY A 39 -6.92 -8.47 9.44
N TRP A 40 -7.73 -9.52 9.46
CA TRP A 40 -8.25 -10.18 8.26
C TRP A 40 -9.63 -10.75 8.53
N ASP A 41 -10.57 -10.46 7.63
CA ASP A 41 -12.00 -10.78 7.77
C ASP A 41 -12.54 -11.28 6.42
N SER A 42 -11.86 -12.29 5.87
CA SER A 42 -12.24 -12.99 4.63
C SER A 42 -12.02 -14.49 4.81
N ASP A 43 -12.92 -15.30 4.24
CA ASP A 43 -12.77 -16.76 4.15
C ASP A 43 -11.60 -17.15 3.22
N TYR A 44 -11.17 -16.22 2.36
CA TYR A 44 -10.00 -16.39 1.53
C TYR A 44 -8.72 -16.33 2.40
N PRO A 45 -7.77 -17.27 2.27
CA PRO A 45 -6.57 -17.28 3.10
C PRO A 45 -5.73 -16.02 2.90
N LYS A 46 -5.48 -15.29 3.99
CA LYS A 46 -4.65 -14.08 4.00
C LYS A 46 -3.27 -14.30 3.38
N SER A 47 -2.62 -15.41 3.69
CA SER A 47 -1.29 -15.72 3.16
C SER A 47 -1.29 -15.86 1.63
N LEU A 48 -2.35 -16.46 1.08
CA LEU A 48 -2.52 -16.60 -0.37
C LEU A 48 -2.79 -15.24 -1.01
N PHE A 49 -3.63 -14.41 -0.39
CA PHE A 49 -3.83 -13.04 -0.86
C PHE A 49 -2.53 -12.24 -0.90
N ILE A 50 -1.71 -12.32 0.15
CA ILE A 50 -0.43 -11.61 0.22
C ILE A 50 0.52 -12.08 -0.90
N GLU A 51 0.63 -13.39 -1.12
CA GLU A 51 1.42 -13.94 -2.22
C GLU A 51 0.98 -13.40 -3.59
N GLU A 52 -0.33 -13.37 -3.84
CA GLU A 52 -0.88 -12.80 -5.08
C GLU A 52 -0.69 -11.27 -5.15
N SER A 53 -0.74 -10.58 -4.01
CA SER A 53 -0.47 -9.14 -3.91
C SER A 53 0.96 -8.82 -4.35
N PHE A 54 1.94 -9.61 -3.91
CA PHE A 54 3.32 -9.49 -4.39
C PHE A 54 3.45 -9.78 -5.88
N ALA A 55 2.75 -10.79 -6.40
CA ALA A 55 2.75 -11.09 -7.84
C ALA A 55 2.19 -9.92 -8.66
N ARG A 56 1.05 -9.35 -8.25
CA ARG A 56 0.46 -8.15 -8.88
C ARG A 56 1.38 -6.94 -8.76
N ALA A 57 1.93 -6.69 -7.57
CA ALA A 57 2.83 -5.56 -7.33
C ALA A 57 4.05 -5.60 -8.26
N ARG A 58 4.66 -6.78 -8.42
CA ARG A 58 5.77 -6.98 -9.35
C ARG A 58 5.39 -6.66 -10.79
N GLU A 59 4.25 -7.16 -11.26
CA GLU A 59 3.76 -6.88 -12.63
C GLU A 59 3.47 -5.38 -12.83
N MET A 60 2.78 -4.75 -11.89
CA MET A 60 2.43 -3.33 -11.98
C MET A 60 3.66 -2.42 -11.87
N SER A 61 4.74 -2.87 -11.24
CA SER A 61 6.00 -2.13 -11.14
C SER A 61 6.87 -2.15 -12.40
N GLU A 62 6.46 -2.85 -13.47
CA GLU A 62 7.25 -2.93 -14.71
C GLU A 62 7.32 -1.59 -15.47
N SER A 63 6.41 -0.66 -15.20
CA SER A 63 6.44 0.70 -15.74
C SER A 63 5.76 1.70 -14.80
N ASP A 64 6.15 2.98 -14.91
CA ASP A 64 5.56 4.07 -14.13
C ASP A 64 4.06 4.22 -14.42
N ASP A 65 3.63 4.02 -15.68
CA ASP A 65 2.24 4.13 -16.09
C ASP A 65 1.37 3.06 -15.41
N THR A 66 1.80 1.79 -15.44
CA THR A 66 1.06 0.68 -14.80
C THR A 66 1.06 0.80 -13.27
N MET A 67 2.15 1.29 -12.68
CA MET A 67 2.22 1.54 -11.25
C MET A 67 1.24 2.65 -10.86
N PHE A 68 1.23 3.75 -11.61
CA PHE A 68 0.35 4.88 -11.37
C PHE A 68 -1.13 4.48 -11.52
N ASP A 69 -1.50 3.73 -12.56
CA ASP A 69 -2.87 3.25 -12.75
C ASP A 69 -3.31 2.35 -11.58
N TYR A 70 -2.43 1.47 -11.11
CA TYR A 70 -2.73 0.60 -9.97
C TYR A 70 -2.91 1.37 -8.66
N ILE A 71 -2.07 2.39 -8.40
CA ILE A 71 -2.23 3.28 -7.25
C ILE A 71 -3.60 3.98 -7.32
N ASN A 72 -3.98 4.50 -8.50
CA ASN A 72 -5.27 5.15 -8.70
C ASN A 72 -6.45 4.23 -8.47
N GLU A 73 -6.37 2.99 -8.96
CA GLU A 73 -7.39 1.95 -8.74
C GLU A 73 -7.58 1.68 -7.25
N LYS A 74 -6.50 1.34 -6.52
CA LYS A 74 -6.60 0.97 -5.11
C LYS A 74 -7.03 2.14 -4.23
N ALA A 75 -6.59 3.35 -4.55
CA ALA A 75 -6.98 4.56 -3.84
C ALA A 75 -8.50 4.78 -3.79
N GLN A 76 -9.26 4.30 -4.78
CA GLN A 76 -10.73 4.43 -4.80
C GLN A 76 -11.42 3.69 -3.65
N SER A 77 -10.76 2.71 -3.02
CA SER A 77 -11.28 1.99 -1.86
C SER A 77 -11.29 2.85 -0.59
N PHE A 78 -10.50 3.94 -0.55
CA PHE A 78 -10.29 4.78 0.62
C PHE A 78 -11.22 6.01 0.61
N THR A 79 -12.51 5.76 0.80
CA THR A 79 -13.57 6.76 0.55
C THR A 79 -13.88 7.72 1.70
N THR A 80 -13.24 7.56 2.87
CA THR A 80 -13.50 8.41 4.04
C THR A 80 -12.20 9.01 4.59
N LYS A 81 -12.27 10.20 5.20
CA LYS A 81 -11.11 10.86 5.81
C LYS A 81 -10.42 10.00 6.86
N ALA A 82 -11.21 9.25 7.64
CA ALA A 82 -10.68 8.37 8.68
C ALA A 82 -9.82 7.25 8.06
N VAL A 83 -10.35 6.58 7.04
CA VAL A 83 -9.63 5.52 6.32
C VAL A 83 -8.42 6.08 5.58
N GLN A 84 -8.55 7.23 4.90
CA GLN A 84 -7.42 7.87 4.23
C GLN A 84 -6.28 8.21 5.19
N LYS A 85 -6.61 8.76 6.37
CA LYS A 85 -5.61 9.07 7.41
C LYS A 85 -4.91 7.80 7.92
N GLU A 86 -5.67 6.73 8.11
CA GLU A 86 -5.15 5.42 8.54
C GLU A 86 -4.18 4.86 7.49
N VAL A 87 -4.61 4.75 6.22
CA VAL A 87 -3.80 4.27 5.09
C VAL A 87 -2.51 5.07 4.93
N LEU A 88 -2.61 6.40 4.86
CA LEU A 88 -1.43 7.25 4.73
C LEU A 88 -0.49 7.13 5.92
N GLY A 89 -1.03 6.95 7.13
CA GLY A 89 -0.23 6.72 8.33
C GLY A 89 0.55 5.41 8.27
N VAL A 90 -0.09 4.32 7.85
CA VAL A 90 0.54 2.99 7.72
C VAL A 90 1.61 3.00 6.64
N VAL A 91 1.29 3.47 5.43
CA VAL A 91 2.24 3.54 4.30
C VAL A 91 3.45 4.39 4.68
N LYS A 92 3.23 5.58 5.25
CA LYS A 92 4.32 6.47 5.67
C LYS A 92 5.19 5.88 6.77
N ASN A 93 4.64 5.06 7.65
CA ASN A 93 5.41 4.42 8.72
C ASN A 93 6.34 3.33 8.16
N ILE A 94 5.93 2.64 7.10
CA ILE A 94 6.75 1.63 6.43
C ILE A 94 7.89 2.32 5.67
N LEU A 95 7.59 3.28 4.79
CA LEU A 95 8.58 4.02 3.97
C LEU A 95 9.56 4.89 4.77
N LYS A 96 9.27 5.15 6.05
CA LYS A 96 10.19 5.87 6.96
C LYS A 96 11.00 4.94 7.86
N GLY A 97 10.78 3.63 7.77
CA GLY A 97 11.26 2.64 8.73
C GLY A 97 12.79 2.65 8.90
N ASP A 98 13.51 2.86 7.81
CA ASP A 98 14.98 2.88 7.73
C ASP A 98 15.54 4.12 7.02
N GLY A 99 14.69 4.95 6.41
CA GLY A 99 15.00 6.28 5.90
C GLY A 99 14.39 6.49 4.51
N GLU A 100 13.87 7.69 4.22
CA GLU A 100 13.14 7.91 2.96
C GLU A 100 14.09 8.16 1.77
N THR A 101 13.86 7.44 0.68
CA THR A 101 14.44 7.71 -0.66
C THR A 101 13.57 8.71 -1.44
N PRO A 102 14.10 9.38 -2.48
CA PRO A 102 13.29 10.20 -3.39
C PRO A 102 12.13 9.42 -4.03
N GLU A 103 12.36 8.16 -4.40
CA GLU A 103 11.42 7.27 -5.08
C GLU A 103 10.24 6.90 -4.17
N GLU A 104 10.49 6.55 -2.92
CA GLU A 104 9.43 6.29 -1.93
C GLU A 104 8.59 7.55 -1.62
N ASN A 105 9.24 8.71 -1.58
CA ASN A 105 8.55 9.99 -1.41
C ASN A 105 7.64 10.28 -2.62
N GLU A 106 8.11 10.00 -3.83
CA GLU A 106 7.30 10.11 -5.04
C GLU A 106 6.10 9.17 -5.00
N PHE A 107 6.31 7.89 -4.67
CA PHE A 107 5.23 6.92 -4.47
C PHE A 107 4.18 7.41 -3.47
N TYR A 108 4.61 7.89 -2.31
CA TYR A 108 3.71 8.41 -1.28
C TYR A 108 2.92 9.63 -1.79
N ASN A 109 3.55 10.53 -2.54
CA ASN A 109 2.89 11.69 -3.13
C ASN A 109 1.88 11.31 -4.22
N LEU A 110 2.17 10.28 -5.03
CA LEU A 110 1.22 9.74 -6.01
C LEU A 110 0.01 9.14 -5.31
N LEU A 111 0.21 8.36 -4.24
CA LEU A 111 -0.89 7.83 -3.43
C LEU A 111 -1.76 8.96 -2.86
N VAL A 112 -1.15 10.01 -2.27
CA VAL A 112 -1.90 11.17 -1.74
C VAL A 112 -2.73 11.85 -2.82
N GLN A 113 -2.22 11.97 -4.04
CA GLN A 113 -2.94 12.59 -5.16
C GLN A 113 -4.08 11.72 -5.69
N ALA A 114 -3.91 10.40 -5.67
CA ALA A 114 -4.91 9.43 -6.12
C ALA A 114 -6.11 9.31 -5.17
N LEU A 115 -5.95 9.69 -3.90
CA LEU A 115 -7.02 9.60 -2.91
C LEU A 115 -8.26 10.43 -3.30
N PRO A 116 -9.48 9.85 -3.22
CA PRO A 116 -10.71 10.57 -3.51
C PRO A 116 -10.87 11.82 -2.65
N LYS A 117 -11.36 12.92 -3.24
CA LYS A 117 -11.69 14.13 -2.48
C LYS A 117 -12.87 13.85 -1.55
N VAL A 118 -12.60 13.82 -0.25
CA VAL A 118 -13.66 13.68 0.77
C VAL A 118 -14.16 15.07 1.17
N GLY A 119 -15.45 15.32 0.97
CA GLY A 119 -16.12 16.57 1.35
C GLY A 119 -15.91 16.95 2.82
N LYS A 120 -16.10 18.24 3.15
CA LYS A 120 -15.91 18.79 4.50
C LYS A 120 -16.68 18.01 5.55
#